data_AF-A0A382LD57-F1
#
_entry.id   AF-A0A382LD57-F1
#
_cell.length_a   1.000
_cell.length_b   1.000
_cell.length_c   1.000
_cell.angle_alpha   90.00
_cell.angle_beta   90.00
_cell.angle_gamma   90.00
#
_symmetry.space_group_name_H-M   'P 1'
#
loop_
_entity.id
_entity.type
_entity.pdbx_description
1 polymer ?
#
loop_
_entity_poly.entity_id
_entity_poly.type
_entity_poly.pdbx_seq_one_letter_code
_entity_poly.pdbx_strand_id
1 'polypeptide(L)'
;MYNIRVSKFLWTFAFFALSGCSGAGQAEWQEAFPTFTKHTIAELDGGSYAVAFDVDRDGMEDIVAFPGGTEGDLMWFKNPTWEKFNITTQTERLINMAPYDVDGDGDLDIATASEF
;
A
#
# COMPACT_ATOMS: atom_id res chain seq x y z
N MET A 1 -16.47 -2.88 -0.15
CA MET A 1 -16.64 -3.10 1.31
C MET A 1 -15.24 -3.03 1.92
N TYR A 2 -14.81 -1.84 2.35
CA TYR A 2 -13.43 -1.60 2.80
C TYR A 2 -13.36 -1.70 4.32
N ASN A 3 -12.49 -2.55 4.83
CA ASN A 3 -12.07 -2.55 6.23
C ASN A 3 -10.55 -2.67 6.29
N ILE A 4 -9.86 -1.54 6.15
CA ILE A 4 -8.49 -1.42 6.62
C ILE A 4 -8.57 -0.75 8.00
N ARG A 5 -8.32 -1.53 9.06
CA ARG A 5 -8.11 -1.02 10.41
C ARG A 5 -6.61 -0.97 10.67
N VAL A 6 -6.06 0.24 10.75
CA VAL A 6 -4.71 0.45 11.31
C VAL A 6 -4.90 0.82 12.78
N SER A 7 -4.50 -0.08 13.67
CA SER A 7 -4.62 0.09 15.12
C SER A 7 -3.63 1.16 15.61
N LYS A 8 -4.15 2.12 16.37
CA LYS A 8 -3.36 3.22 16.95
C LYS A 8 -2.53 2.71 18.14
N PHE A 9 -1.25 3.07 18.11
CA PHE A 9 -0.34 3.10 19.25
C PHE A 9 -0.94 4.03 20.32
N LEU A 10 -1.22 3.54 21.53
CA LEU A 10 -1.62 4.36 22.67
C LEU A 10 -0.61 4.19 23.81
N TRP A 11 0.27 5.17 23.95
CA TRP A 11 0.89 5.46 25.25
C TRP A 11 -0.22 5.95 26.18
N THR A 12 -0.55 5.21 27.23
CA THR A 12 -1.19 5.81 28.41
C THR A 12 -0.54 5.24 29.67
N PHE A 13 0.24 6.08 30.35
CA PHE A 13 0.51 5.91 31.77
C PHE A 13 -0.83 6.11 32.50
N ALA A 14 -1.39 5.06 33.11
CA ALA A 14 -2.51 5.21 34.03
C ALA A 14 -1.98 5.28 35.47
N PHE A 15 -2.03 6.48 36.04
CA PHE A 15 -1.91 6.72 37.49
C PHE A 15 -3.15 6.15 38.20
N PHE A 16 -2.96 5.61 39.40
CA PHE A 16 -3.94 4.91 40.23
C PHE A 16 -5.22 5.70 40.57
N ALA A 17 -6.35 4.98 40.61
CA ALA A 17 -7.38 5.17 41.64
C ALA A 17 -8.01 3.81 42.00
N LEU A 18 -7.81 3.40 43.26
CA LEU A 18 -8.43 2.20 43.85
C LEU A 18 -9.89 2.48 44.20
N SER A 19 -10.82 1.64 43.73
CA SER A 19 -11.96 1.19 44.53
C SER A 19 -12.33 -0.23 44.08
N GLY A 20 -12.48 -1.12 45.07
CA GLY A 20 -12.44 -2.56 44.87
C GLY A 20 -13.56 -3.13 44.00
N CYS A 21 -13.18 -4.08 43.15
CA CYS A 21 -14.02 -5.18 42.74
C CYS A 21 -13.11 -6.41 42.59
N SER A 22 -13.33 -7.43 43.43
CA SER A 22 -12.65 -8.71 43.36
C SER A 22 -13.18 -9.50 42.15
N GLY A 23 -12.60 -9.22 41.00
CA GLY A 23 -12.72 -10.03 39.80
C GLY A 23 -11.47 -9.80 38.99
N ALA A 24 -10.52 -10.72 39.06
CA ALA A 24 -9.42 -10.77 38.10
C ALA A 24 -9.98 -11.20 36.74
N GLY A 25 -10.83 -10.37 36.14
CA GLY A 25 -11.14 -10.45 34.73
C GLY A 25 -9.89 -9.97 34.01
N GLN A 26 -9.07 -10.91 33.54
CA GLN A 26 -8.03 -10.58 32.57
C GLN A 26 -8.73 -9.94 31.37
N ALA A 27 -8.25 -8.76 30.95
CA ALA A 27 -8.65 -8.22 29.66
C ALA A 27 -8.18 -9.21 28.59
N GLU A 28 -9.10 -10.00 28.05
CA GLU A 28 -8.82 -10.91 26.94
C GLU A 28 -8.91 -10.15 25.63
N TRP A 29 -7.84 -10.23 24.84
CA TRP A 29 -7.82 -9.72 23.48
C TRP A 29 -8.80 -10.54 22.63
N GLN A 30 -9.88 -9.93 22.16
CA GLN A 30 -10.71 -10.47 21.09
C GLN A 30 -10.51 -9.66 19.83
N GLU A 31 -9.53 -10.01 19.01
CA GLU A 31 -9.69 -9.94 17.55
C GLU A 31 -8.92 -11.12 16.94
N ALA A 32 -9.64 -12.00 16.22
CA ALA A 32 -8.99 -13.01 15.40
C ALA A 32 -8.31 -12.30 14.22
N PHE A 33 -7.07 -12.67 13.91
CA PHE A 33 -6.39 -12.14 12.72
C PHE A 33 -7.20 -12.48 11.46
N PRO A 34 -7.35 -11.54 10.51
CA PRO A 34 -8.08 -11.80 9.28
C PRO A 34 -7.40 -12.90 8.47
N THR A 35 -8.21 -13.69 7.75
CA THR A 35 -7.72 -14.64 6.76
C THR A 35 -7.48 -13.92 5.44
N PHE A 36 -6.38 -14.24 4.76
CA PHE A 36 -6.02 -13.66 3.48
C PHE A 36 -6.13 -14.69 2.36
N THR A 37 -6.66 -14.27 1.21
CA THR A 37 -6.66 -15.06 -0.03
C THR A 37 -5.72 -14.39 -1.02
N LYS A 38 -4.80 -15.17 -1.61
CA LYS A 38 -3.91 -14.66 -2.65
C LYS A 38 -4.68 -14.47 -3.96
N HIS A 39 -4.54 -13.29 -4.56
CA HIS A 39 -4.94 -13.01 -5.93
C HIS A 39 -3.70 -12.58 -6.71
N THR A 40 -3.41 -13.24 -7.83
CA THR A 40 -2.34 -12.83 -8.74
C THR A 40 -2.92 -11.82 -9.73
N ILE A 41 -2.30 -10.65 -9.81
CA ILE A 41 -2.64 -9.58 -10.78
C ILE A 41 -1.73 -9.70 -12.01
N ALA A 42 -0.43 -9.82 -11.78
CA ALA A 42 0.57 -10.04 -12.81
C ALA A 42 1.76 -10.82 -12.25
N GLU A 43 2.48 -11.50 -13.14
CA GLU A 43 3.77 -12.11 -12.85
C GLU A 43 4.84 -11.23 -13.53
N LEU A 44 5.78 -10.71 -12.74
CA LEU A 44 6.87 -9.85 -13.21
C LEU A 44 8.20 -10.55 -12.93
N ASP A 45 9.08 -10.59 -13.91
CA ASP A 45 10.41 -11.17 -13.75
C ASP A 45 11.34 -10.20 -13.00
N GLY A 46 12.18 -10.75 -12.11
CA GLY A 46 13.15 -9.97 -11.34
C GLY A 46 12.62 -9.44 -10.00
N GLY A 47 13.42 -8.61 -9.33
CA GLY A 47 13.00 -7.95 -8.09
C GLY A 47 12.03 -6.83 -8.42
N SER A 48 10.75 -6.93 -8.06
CA SER A 48 9.74 -5.95 -8.42
C SER A 48 9.50 -4.92 -7.30
N TYR A 49 9.05 -3.74 -7.69
CA TYR A 49 8.55 -2.71 -6.79
C TYR A 49 7.11 -2.33 -7.19
N ALA A 50 6.24 -2.11 -6.21
CA ALA A 50 4.85 -1.76 -6.44
C ALA A 50 4.35 -0.75 -5.39
N VAL A 51 3.47 0.15 -5.82
CA VAL A 51 2.76 1.11 -4.98
C VAL A 51 1.27 1.08 -5.31
N ALA A 52 0.43 1.34 -4.32
CA ALA A 52 -1.01 1.40 -4.48
C ALA A 52 -1.51 2.83 -4.27
N PHE A 53 -2.27 3.35 -5.24
CA PHE A 53 -2.97 4.64 -5.18
C PHE A 53 -4.00 4.70 -6.31
N ASP A 54 -4.99 5.59 -6.18
CA ASP A 54 -6.03 5.82 -7.18
C ASP A 54 -5.45 6.65 -8.33
N VAL A 55 -5.18 6.02 -9.48
CA VAL A 55 -4.49 6.65 -10.61
C VAL A 55 -5.47 7.45 -11.49
N ASP A 56 -6.71 7.00 -11.61
CA ASP A 56 -7.70 7.59 -12.52
C ASP A 56 -8.87 8.29 -11.82
N ARG A 57 -8.79 8.43 -10.50
CA ARG A 57 -9.74 9.13 -9.62
C ARG A 57 -11.13 8.50 -9.62
N ASP A 58 -11.21 7.20 -9.80
CA ASP A 58 -12.48 6.47 -9.73
C ASP A 58 -12.86 6.05 -8.29
N GLY A 59 -11.99 6.35 -7.31
CA GLY A 59 -12.16 6.04 -5.90
C GLY A 59 -11.70 4.64 -5.51
N MET A 60 -11.06 3.89 -6.42
CA MET A 60 -10.47 2.59 -6.16
C MET A 60 -8.95 2.68 -6.25
N GLU A 61 -8.24 2.12 -5.26
CA GLU A 61 -6.79 2.02 -5.35
C GLU A 61 -6.40 1.05 -6.46
N ASP A 62 -5.53 1.53 -7.35
CA ASP A 62 -4.88 0.77 -8.39
C ASP A 62 -3.49 0.30 -7.93
N ILE A 63 -2.80 -0.43 -8.80
CA ILE A 63 -1.40 -0.79 -8.58
C ILE A 63 -0.54 -0.24 -9.70
N VAL A 64 0.51 0.52 -9.34
CA VAL A 64 1.61 0.82 -10.24
C VAL A 64 2.80 -0.05 -9.85
N ALA A 65 3.47 -0.66 -10.82
CA ALA A 65 4.62 -1.52 -10.58
C ALA A 65 5.64 -1.46 -11.73
N PHE A 66 6.87 -1.84 -11.42
CA PHE A 66 7.91 -2.08 -12.42
C PHE A 66 8.74 -3.32 -12.05
N PRO A 67 9.29 -4.06 -13.04
CA PRO A 67 10.26 -5.11 -12.78
C PRO A 67 11.65 -4.48 -12.55
N GLY A 68 12.43 -5.05 -11.65
CA GLY A 68 13.84 -4.69 -11.51
C GLY A 68 14.67 -5.31 -12.63
N GLY A 69 15.74 -4.63 -13.05
CA GLY A 69 16.58 -5.09 -14.14
C GLY A 69 17.27 -3.93 -14.86
N THR A 70 17.81 -4.19 -16.05
CA THR A 70 18.43 -3.16 -16.91
C THR A 70 17.40 -2.38 -17.72
N GLU A 71 16.27 -2.99 -18.03
CA GLU A 71 15.16 -2.40 -18.78
C GLU A 71 13.88 -2.67 -17.98
N GLY A 72 12.98 -1.69 -17.93
CA GLY A 72 11.71 -1.83 -17.23
C GLY A 72 10.62 -0.96 -17.83
N ASP A 73 9.42 -1.53 -17.95
CA ASP A 73 8.21 -0.76 -18.13
C ASP A 73 7.73 -0.30 -16.76
N LEU A 74 7.34 0.97 -16.63
CA LEU A 74 6.49 1.42 -15.54
C LEU A 74 5.04 1.14 -15.93
N MET A 75 4.37 0.27 -15.19
CA MET A 75 3.07 -0.28 -15.55
C MET A 75 2.03 0.07 -14.50
N TRP A 76 0.82 0.38 -14.96
CA TRP A 76 -0.37 0.58 -14.14
C TRP A 76 -1.35 -0.57 -14.38
N PHE A 77 -1.88 -1.14 -13.30
CA PHE A 77 -2.90 -2.17 -13.30
C PHE A 77 -4.18 -1.59 -12.69
N LYS A 78 -5.17 -1.31 -13.53
CA LYS A 78 -6.39 -0.62 -13.15
C LYS A 78 -7.37 -1.54 -12.41
N ASN A 79 -7.77 -1.18 -11.21
CA ASN A 79 -8.83 -1.83 -10.45
C ASN A 79 -10.20 -1.46 -11.07
N PRO A 80 -11.19 -2.38 -11.16
CA PRO A 80 -11.19 -3.79 -10.77
C PRO A 80 -10.90 -4.76 -11.92
N THR A 81 -10.66 -4.25 -13.13
CA THR A 81 -10.43 -5.10 -14.30
C THR A 81 -9.03 -5.73 -14.29
N TRP A 82 -8.12 -5.14 -13.52
CA TRP A 82 -6.69 -5.41 -13.50
C TRP A 82 -6.04 -5.31 -14.88
N GLU A 83 -6.61 -4.46 -15.74
CA GLU A 83 -6.09 -4.19 -17.07
C GLU A 83 -4.75 -3.47 -16.96
N LYS A 84 -3.76 -3.95 -17.74
CA LYS A 84 -2.40 -3.40 -17.75
C LYS A 84 -2.28 -2.26 -18.75
N PHE A 85 -1.77 -1.13 -18.29
CA PHE A 85 -1.34 0.01 -19.09
C PHE A 85 0.15 0.28 -18.88
N ASN A 86 0.86 0.66 -19.94
CA ASN A 86 2.23 1.14 -19.81
C ASN A 86 2.19 2.66 -19.60
N ILE A 87 2.67 3.14 -18.45
CA ILE A 87 2.87 4.56 -18.18
C ILE A 87 4.05 5.06 -19.01
N THR A 88 5.17 4.32 -18.96
CA THR A 88 6.33 4.56 -19.82
C THR A 88 7.09 3.26 -20.03
N THR A 89 7.66 3.11 -21.23
CA THR A 89 8.55 2.00 -21.60
C THR A 89 9.99 2.47 -21.76
N GLN A 90 10.28 3.72 -21.38
CA GLN A 90 11.57 4.38 -21.59
C GLN A 90 12.24 4.62 -20.24
N THR A 91 12.35 3.58 -19.43
CA THR A 91 13.06 3.66 -18.15
C THR A 91 14.22 2.67 -18.14
N GLU A 92 15.37 3.17 -17.72
CA GLU A 92 16.59 2.37 -17.54
C GLU A 92 16.78 2.17 -16.04
N ARG A 93 16.94 0.93 -15.61
CA ARG A 93 17.35 0.56 -14.23
C ARG A 93 16.59 1.29 -13.11
N LEU A 94 15.25 1.19 -13.09
CA LEU A 94 14.42 1.70 -12.00
C LEU A 94 14.75 1.03 -10.66
N ILE A 95 14.79 1.83 -9.60
CA ILE A 95 15.14 1.40 -8.24
C ILE A 95 14.04 1.74 -7.25
N ASN A 96 13.35 2.87 -7.44
CA ASN A 96 12.31 3.32 -6.52
C ASN A 96 11.28 4.19 -7.24
N MET A 97 10.10 4.32 -6.64
CA MET A 97 9.08 5.29 -7.02
C MET A 97 8.26 5.76 -5.82
N ALA A 98 7.78 7.00 -5.89
CA ALA A 98 6.93 7.62 -4.88
C ALA A 98 5.79 8.41 -5.55
N PRO A 99 4.51 8.10 -5.23
CA PRO A 99 3.37 8.92 -5.63
C PRO A 99 3.30 10.22 -4.82
N TYR A 100 3.13 11.35 -5.49
CA TYR A 100 2.93 12.67 -4.86
C TYR A 100 2.37 13.68 -5.88
N ASP A 101 1.43 14.52 -5.47
CA ASP A 101 0.91 15.64 -6.28
C ASP A 101 1.92 16.79 -6.26
N VAL A 102 2.76 16.87 -7.31
CA VAL A 102 3.92 17.77 -7.33
C VAL A 102 3.54 19.19 -7.73
N ASP A 103 2.48 19.36 -8.52
CA ASP A 103 2.06 20.64 -9.08
C ASP A 103 0.81 21.24 -8.42
N GLY A 104 0.15 20.47 -7.55
CA GLY A 104 -0.98 20.89 -6.74
C GLY A 104 -2.31 20.89 -7.47
N ASP A 105 -2.43 20.15 -8.58
CA ASP A 105 -3.69 20.00 -9.31
C ASP A 105 -4.59 18.87 -8.75
N GLY A 106 -4.08 18.15 -7.75
CA GLY A 106 -4.73 17.07 -7.03
C GLY A 106 -4.59 15.71 -7.71
N ASP A 107 -3.91 15.60 -8.86
CA ASP A 107 -3.58 14.33 -9.51
C ASP A 107 -2.26 13.84 -8.91
N LEU A 108 -2.18 12.54 -8.58
CA LEU A 108 -0.93 12.01 -8.04
C LEU A 108 0.06 11.75 -9.18
N ASP A 109 1.18 12.46 -9.16
CA ASP A 109 2.32 12.18 -10.02
C ASP A 109 3.18 11.03 -9.48
N ILE A 110 4.11 10.54 -10.30
CA ILE A 110 5.06 9.50 -9.92
C ILE A 110 6.48 10.03 -10.07
N ALA A 111 7.16 10.25 -8.95
CA ALA A 111 8.60 10.47 -8.94
C ALA A 111 9.33 9.13 -8.97
N THR A 112 10.25 8.94 -9.92
CA THR A 112 11.06 7.73 -10.04
C THR A 112 12.54 7.99 -9.74
N ALA A 113 13.24 6.95 -9.29
CA ALA A 113 14.69 6.95 -9.17
C ALA A 113 15.26 5.80 -10.01
N SER A 114 16.26 6.11 -10.83
CA SER A 114 16.96 5.19 -11.71
C SER A 114 18.48 5.40 -11.63
N GLU A 115 19.22 4.36 -12.03
CA GLU A 115 20.69 4.32 -12.06
C GLU A 115 21.38 4.45 -10.69
N PHE A 116 22.38 3.59 -10.47
CA PHE A 116 23.29 3.64 -9.32
C PHE A 116 24.68 3.19 -9.74
#